data_AF-A0AAV7IP34-F1
#
_entry.id   AF-A0AAV7IP34-F1
#
_cell.length_a   1.000
_cell.length_b   1.000
_cell.length_c   1.000
_cell.angle_alpha   90.00
_cell.angle_beta   90.00
_cell.angle_gamma   90.00
#
_symmetry.space_group_name_H-M   'P 1'
#
loop_
_entity.id
_entity.type
_entity.pdbx_description
1 polymer ?
#
loop_
_entity_poly.entity_id
_entity_poly.type
_entity_poly.pdbx_seq_one_letter_code
_entity_poly.pdbx_strand_id
1 'polypeptide(L)'
;MDEKLNLILDMSFKNSQNIQIVLENLNKPNQDIKDLSRNIVKNINKIRKLSEDLSAVNRTLVEITKSHAEATEEIKKIANELLISGVPDQVKNELTSSQIINQIFTKLEVGNLTNDVLSIREFKNKKNSNRSETKQSLHSFILSLKSSQVCDYIIDVKRRARKLLAEDIFTISSEISSSGQVFINEFLHSDTYNLLNKVKAKAKELKFKFVWVFEVTIYIKKDDDSSKIPILTEVDLNKLTIKLPSPYC
;
A
#
# COMPACT_ATOMS: atom_id res chain seq x y z
N MET A 1 39.74 -96.33 -25.43
CA MET A 1 39.87 -94.95 -25.96
C MET A 1 38.68 -94.10 -25.52
N ASP A 2 37.54 -94.70 -25.19
CA ASP A 2 36.26 -94.04 -24.87
C ASP A 2 36.20 -93.31 -23.52
N GLU A 3 36.96 -93.74 -22.50
CA GLU A 3 36.87 -93.16 -21.15
C GLU A 3 37.41 -91.72 -21.07
N LYS A 4 38.50 -91.42 -21.79
CA LYS A 4 39.02 -90.05 -21.92
C LYS A 4 38.07 -89.14 -22.71
N LEU A 5 37.38 -89.68 -23.71
CA LEU A 5 36.44 -88.93 -24.53
C LEU A 5 35.20 -88.54 -23.70
N ASN A 6 34.68 -89.48 -22.90
CA ASN A 6 33.56 -89.23 -21.98
C ASN A 6 33.91 -88.18 -20.92
N LEU A 7 35.12 -88.22 -20.35
CA LEU A 7 35.58 -87.21 -19.38
C LEU A 7 35.62 -85.80 -19.99
N ILE A 8 36.07 -85.68 -21.24
CA ILE A 8 36.12 -84.41 -21.97
C ILE A 8 34.70 -83.88 -22.24
N LEU A 9 33.77 -84.75 -22.63
CA LEU A 9 32.37 -84.39 -22.84
C LEU A 9 31.69 -83.91 -21.55
N ASP A 10 31.92 -84.58 -20.42
CA ASP A 10 31.38 -84.19 -19.11
C ASP A 10 31.92 -82.83 -18.63
N MET A 11 33.22 -82.60 -18.83
CA MET A 11 33.83 -81.29 -18.53
C MET A 11 33.27 -80.19 -19.42
N SER A 12 33.09 -80.46 -20.72
CA SER A 12 32.48 -79.52 -21.67
C SER A 12 31.05 -79.17 -21.26
N PHE A 13 30.25 -80.18 -20.87
CA PHE A 13 28.88 -79.98 -20.42
C PHE A 13 28.81 -79.15 -19.12
N LYS A 14 29.64 -79.48 -18.11
CA LYS A 14 29.73 -78.69 -16.87
C LYS A 14 30.17 -77.25 -17.13
N ASN A 15 31.12 -77.04 -18.04
CA ASN A 15 31.54 -75.69 -18.44
C ASN A 15 30.40 -74.92 -19.11
N SER A 16 29.63 -75.55 -19.99
CA SER A 16 28.45 -74.92 -20.61
C SER A 16 27.39 -74.53 -19.57
N GLN A 17 27.11 -75.38 -18.58
CA GLN A 17 26.20 -75.05 -17.48
C GLN A 17 26.71 -73.90 -16.61
N ASN A 18 28.00 -73.89 -16.27
CA ASN A 18 28.61 -72.79 -15.51
C ASN A 18 28.53 -71.46 -16.26
N ILE A 19 28.77 -71.47 -17.58
CA ILE A 19 28.62 -70.29 -18.43
C ILE A 19 27.17 -69.79 -18.41
N GLN A 20 26.19 -70.67 -18.49
CA GLN A 20 24.77 -70.31 -18.44
C GLN A 20 24.39 -69.63 -17.12
N ILE A 21 24.83 -70.18 -15.98
CA ILE A 21 24.59 -69.61 -14.65
C ILE A 21 25.23 -68.22 -14.54
N VAL A 22 26.47 -68.05 -15.02
CA VAL A 22 27.14 -66.76 -15.02
C VAL A 22 26.38 -65.75 -15.89
N LEU A 23 25.89 -66.15 -17.08
CA LEU A 23 25.10 -65.29 -17.94
C LEU A 23 23.77 -64.84 -17.29
N GLU A 24 23.07 -65.75 -16.62
CA GLU A 24 21.85 -65.42 -15.87
C GLU A 24 22.13 -64.47 -14.70
N ASN A 25 23.20 -64.73 -13.95
CA ASN A 25 23.64 -63.88 -12.85
C ASN A 25 24.07 -62.48 -13.33
N LEU A 26 24.57 -62.33 -14.55
CA LEU A 26 24.91 -61.03 -15.15
C LEU A 26 23.68 -60.30 -15.72
N ASN A 27 22.63 -61.02 -16.11
CA ASN A 27 21.44 -60.43 -16.71
C ASN A 27 20.62 -59.58 -15.72
N LYS A 28 20.47 -60.05 -14.48
CA LYS A 28 19.70 -59.32 -13.45
C LYS A 28 20.33 -57.96 -13.08
N PRO A 29 21.63 -57.89 -12.72
CA PRO A 29 22.31 -56.60 -12.49
C PRO A 29 22.25 -55.66 -13.69
N ASN A 30 22.31 -56.20 -14.92
CA ASN A 30 22.21 -55.37 -16.13
C ASN A 30 20.82 -54.73 -16.28
N GLN A 31 19.74 -55.43 -15.90
CA GLN A 31 18.40 -54.83 -15.85
C GLN A 31 18.30 -53.78 -14.75
N ASP A 32 18.81 -54.06 -13.55
CA ASP A 32 18.82 -53.11 -12.43
C ASP A 32 19.58 -51.82 -12.80
N ILE A 33 20.72 -51.93 -13.50
CA ILE A 33 21.50 -50.79 -14.02
C ILE A 33 20.67 -49.98 -15.03
N LYS A 34 19.90 -50.64 -15.91
CA LYS A 34 19.02 -49.96 -16.87
C LYS A 34 17.87 -49.23 -16.18
N ASP A 35 17.25 -49.84 -15.18
CA ASP A 35 16.21 -49.21 -14.36
C ASP A 35 16.73 -48.00 -13.58
N LEU A 36 17.90 -48.15 -12.94
CA LEU A 36 18.57 -47.07 -12.22
C LEU A 36 18.91 -45.92 -13.17
N SER A 37 19.45 -46.21 -14.35
CA SER A 37 19.75 -45.20 -15.37
C SER A 37 18.50 -44.44 -15.81
N ARG A 38 17.38 -45.13 -16.03
CA ARG A 38 16.09 -44.48 -16.35
C ARG A 38 15.62 -43.57 -15.21
N ASN A 39 15.77 -44.00 -13.96
CA ASN A 39 15.38 -43.20 -12.79
C ASN A 39 16.27 -41.97 -12.60
N ILE A 40 17.58 -42.09 -12.83
CA ILE A 40 18.52 -40.97 -12.80
C ILE A 40 18.12 -39.90 -13.83
N VAL A 41 17.84 -40.30 -15.08
CA VAL A 41 17.41 -39.37 -16.13
C VAL A 41 16.10 -38.67 -15.77
N LYS A 42 15.12 -39.39 -15.21
CA LYS A 42 13.86 -38.79 -14.73
C LYS A 42 14.11 -37.75 -13.63
N ASN A 43 15.01 -38.04 -12.68
CA ASN A 43 15.32 -37.12 -11.59
C ASN A 43 16.11 -35.89 -12.06
N ILE A 44 17.05 -36.05 -13.00
CA ILE A 44 17.75 -34.92 -13.63
C ILE A 44 16.75 -33.96 -14.29
N ASN A 45 15.77 -34.49 -15.02
CA ASN A 45 14.74 -33.66 -15.65
C ASN A 45 13.84 -32.94 -14.63
N LYS A 46 13.50 -33.60 -13.51
CA LYS A 46 12.77 -32.95 -12.41
C LYS A 46 13.58 -31.82 -11.78
N ILE A 47 14.87 -32.04 -11.50
CA ILE A 47 15.77 -31.03 -10.94
C ILE A 47 15.90 -29.84 -11.89
N ARG A 48 16.06 -30.09 -13.19
CA ARG A 48 16.11 -29.03 -14.21
C ARG A 48 14.84 -28.18 -14.19
N LYS A 49 13.66 -28.82 -14.21
CA LYS A 49 12.37 -28.12 -14.15
C LYS A 49 12.23 -27.29 -12.87
N LEU A 50 12.55 -27.87 -11.71
CA LEU A 50 12.52 -27.15 -10.43
C LEU A 50 13.47 -25.94 -10.42
N SER A 51 14.65 -26.06 -11.05
CA SER A 51 15.59 -24.95 -11.18
C SER A 51 15.05 -23.82 -12.07
N GLU A 52 14.33 -24.17 -13.13
CA GLU A 52 13.66 -23.20 -14.02
C GLU A 52 12.52 -22.48 -13.29
N ASP A 53 11.67 -23.24 -12.58
CA ASP A 53 10.57 -22.70 -11.79
C ASP A 53 11.09 -21.77 -10.67
N LEU A 54 12.16 -22.15 -9.97
CA LEU A 54 12.79 -21.33 -8.92
C LEU A 54 13.33 -20.02 -9.49
N SER A 55 13.98 -20.07 -10.66
CA SER A 55 14.45 -18.87 -11.36
C SER A 55 13.30 -17.93 -11.73
N ALA A 56 12.18 -18.48 -12.23
CA ALA A 56 10.99 -17.69 -12.55
C ALA A 56 10.38 -17.03 -11.31
N VAL A 57 10.21 -17.78 -10.22
CA VAL A 57 9.69 -17.25 -8.94
C VAL A 57 10.61 -16.14 -8.41
N ASN A 58 11.92 -16.33 -8.44
CA ASN A 58 12.87 -15.33 -7.93
C ASN A 58 12.77 -14.01 -8.71
N ARG A 59 12.57 -14.06 -10.04
CA ARG A 59 12.33 -12.86 -10.85
C ARG A 59 11.06 -12.13 -10.43
N THR A 60 9.96 -12.85 -10.23
CA THR A 60 8.69 -12.23 -9.80
C THR A 60 8.82 -11.61 -8.40
N LEU A 61 9.58 -12.24 -7.49
CA LEU A 61 9.81 -11.72 -6.15
C LEU A 61 10.59 -10.40 -6.20
N VAL A 62 11.64 -10.32 -7.02
CA VAL A 62 12.42 -9.09 -7.21
C VAL A 62 11.52 -7.96 -7.76
N GLU A 63 10.67 -8.27 -8.74
CA GLU A 63 9.75 -7.29 -9.33
C GLU A 63 8.72 -6.76 -8.32
N ILE A 64 8.08 -7.65 -7.57
CA ILE A 64 7.13 -7.29 -6.51
C ILE A 64 7.81 -6.44 -5.44
N THR A 65 9.03 -6.82 -5.02
CA THR A 65 9.78 -6.08 -4.00
C THR A 65 10.10 -4.66 -4.46
N LYS A 66 10.48 -4.50 -5.73
CA LYS A 66 10.74 -3.18 -6.32
C LYS A 66 9.47 -2.32 -6.36
N SER A 67 8.37 -2.89 -6.88
CA SER A 67 7.09 -2.19 -6.95
C SER A 67 6.57 -1.79 -5.56
N HIS A 68 6.75 -2.65 -4.56
CA HIS A 68 6.39 -2.35 -3.17
C HIS A 68 7.21 -1.19 -2.60
N ALA A 69 8.52 -1.15 -2.85
CA ALA A 69 9.39 -0.07 -2.39
C ALA A 69 8.98 1.28 -3.00
N GLU A 70 8.70 1.30 -4.31
CA GLU A 70 8.21 2.49 -5.01
C GLU A 70 6.88 2.99 -4.43
N ALA A 71 5.90 2.09 -4.25
CA ALA A 71 4.61 2.42 -3.64
C ALA A 71 4.75 2.94 -2.20
N THR A 72 5.68 2.39 -1.42
CA THR A 72 5.92 2.82 -0.04
C THR A 72 6.48 4.24 0.02
N GLU A 73 7.40 4.59 -0.88
CA GLU A 73 7.95 5.95 -0.94
C GLU A 73 6.92 6.97 -1.42
N GLU A 74 6.05 6.59 -2.36
CA GLU A 74 4.92 7.43 -2.74
C GLU A 74 3.98 7.70 -1.56
N ILE A 75 3.60 6.66 -0.81
CA ILE A 75 2.73 6.82 0.38
C ILE A 75 3.37 7.75 1.41
N LYS A 76 4.67 7.60 1.69
CA LYS A 76 5.39 8.49 2.62
C LYS A 76 5.36 9.94 2.15
N LYS A 77 5.58 10.18 0.85
CA LYS A 77 5.53 11.52 0.29
C LYS A 77 4.16 12.16 0.49
N ILE A 78 3.09 11.39 0.31
CA ILE A 78 1.70 11.85 0.48
C ILE A 78 1.41 12.17 1.96
N ALA A 79 1.83 11.30 2.88
CA ALA A 79 1.63 11.49 4.32
C ALA A 79 2.33 12.76 4.87
N ASN A 80 3.30 13.28 4.12
CA ASN A 80 4.02 14.51 4.48
C ASN A 80 3.34 15.79 3.92
N GLU A 81 2.19 15.69 3.25
CA GLU A 81 1.51 16.84 2.65
C GLU A 81 0.30 17.33 3.46
N LEU A 82 0.23 18.64 3.63
CA LEU A 82 -0.82 19.34 4.38
C LEU A 82 -1.62 20.24 3.43
N LEU A 83 -2.94 20.19 3.51
CA LEU A 83 -3.85 21.08 2.79
C LEU A 83 -4.34 22.20 3.71
N ILE A 84 -4.01 23.43 3.36
CA ILE A 84 -4.58 24.64 3.96
C ILE A 84 -5.58 25.24 2.99
N SER A 85 -6.79 25.51 3.43
CA SER A 85 -7.87 26.04 2.58
C SER A 85 -8.66 27.13 3.30
N GLY A 86 -9.37 27.95 2.55
CA GLY A 86 -10.17 29.04 3.11
C GLY A 86 -9.39 30.34 3.33
N VAL A 87 -8.25 30.52 2.65
CA VAL A 87 -7.48 31.77 2.71
C VAL A 87 -8.13 32.79 1.78
N PRO A 88 -8.54 33.98 2.25
CA PRO A 88 -9.14 35.02 1.40
C PRO A 88 -8.19 35.53 0.30
N ASP A 89 -8.73 35.89 -0.87
CA ASP A 89 -7.97 36.45 -1.99
C ASP A 89 -7.25 37.76 -1.63
N GLN A 90 -7.87 38.59 -0.78
CA GLN A 90 -7.29 39.85 -0.31
C GLN A 90 -5.95 39.61 0.39
N VAL A 91 -5.87 38.57 1.22
CA VAL A 91 -4.64 38.16 1.90
C VAL A 91 -3.58 37.74 0.89
N LYS A 92 -3.99 37.04 -0.17
CA LYS A 92 -3.07 36.56 -1.19
C LYS A 92 -2.49 37.68 -2.05
N ASN A 93 -3.22 38.78 -2.23
CA ASN A 93 -2.75 39.93 -2.99
C ASN A 93 -1.69 40.73 -2.21
N GLU A 94 -1.73 40.70 -0.88
CA GLU A 94 -0.82 41.47 -0.02
C GLU A 94 0.37 40.65 0.49
N LEU A 95 0.19 39.34 0.71
CA LEU A 95 1.18 38.47 1.33
C LEU A 95 1.65 37.35 0.39
N THR A 96 2.95 37.06 0.45
CA THR A 96 3.52 35.87 -0.18
C THR A 96 3.02 34.60 0.49
N SER A 97 3.04 33.47 -0.24
CA SER A 97 2.61 32.17 0.31
C SER A 97 3.35 31.81 1.60
N SER A 98 4.67 32.05 1.67
CA SER A 98 5.47 31.80 2.88
C SER A 98 5.04 32.67 4.06
N GLN A 99 4.74 33.96 3.84
CA GLN A 99 4.24 34.84 4.91
C GLN A 99 2.87 34.38 5.43
N ILE A 100 1.97 33.94 4.54
CA ILE A 100 0.66 33.39 4.91
C ILE A 100 0.84 32.16 5.81
N ILE A 101 1.71 31.22 5.41
CA ILE A 101 1.99 30.02 6.22
C ILE A 101 2.58 30.40 7.58
N ASN A 102 3.53 31.34 7.61
CA ASN A 102 4.17 31.78 8.86
C ASN A 102 3.17 32.42 9.83
N GLN A 103 2.21 33.20 9.33
CA GLN A 103 1.16 33.80 10.17
C GLN A 103 0.22 32.72 10.72
N ILE A 104 -0.19 31.75 9.90
CA ILE A 104 -1.00 30.61 10.35
C ILE A 104 -0.24 29.80 11.42
N PHE A 105 1.03 29.48 11.20
CA PHE A 105 1.84 28.70 12.13
C PHE A 105 2.09 29.47 13.43
N THR A 106 2.34 30.78 13.35
CA THR A 106 2.45 31.65 14.53
C THR A 106 1.16 31.64 15.34
N LYS A 107 0.00 31.75 14.69
CA LYS A 107 -1.31 31.70 15.37
C LYS A 107 -1.57 30.36 16.07
N LEU A 108 -1.03 29.29 15.51
CA LEU A 108 -1.09 27.94 16.09
C LEU A 108 0.01 27.65 17.11
N GLU A 109 0.86 28.63 17.44
CA GLU A 109 2.00 28.45 18.35
C GLU A 109 3.00 27.38 17.86
N VAL A 110 3.09 27.19 16.54
CA VAL A 110 4.01 26.26 15.86
C VAL A 110 4.93 26.97 14.87
N GLY A 111 5.17 28.27 15.09
CA GLY A 111 6.01 29.11 14.22
C GLY A 111 7.43 28.55 14.00
N ASN A 112 7.95 27.78 14.97
CA ASN A 112 9.25 27.11 14.87
C ASN A 112 9.31 26.02 13.78
N LEU A 113 8.16 25.46 13.37
CA LEU A 113 8.08 24.41 12.33
C LEU A 113 8.12 24.97 10.91
N THR A 114 8.23 26.28 10.74
CA THR A 114 8.38 26.92 9.42
C THR A 114 9.58 26.35 8.65
N ASN A 115 10.67 26.03 9.35
CA ASN A 115 11.87 25.45 8.76
C ASN A 115 11.68 24.00 8.27
N ASP A 116 10.58 23.35 8.67
CA ASP A 116 10.23 22.00 8.25
C ASP A 116 9.33 21.97 7.01
N VAL A 117 8.96 23.14 6.49
CA VAL A 117 8.26 23.28 5.20
C VAL A 117 9.29 23.19 4.08
N LEU A 118 9.17 22.15 3.24
CA LEU A 118 10.03 21.93 2.08
C LEU A 118 9.56 22.69 0.86
N SER A 119 8.25 22.72 0.61
CA SER A 119 7.67 23.43 -0.53
C SER A 119 6.23 23.85 -0.25
N ILE A 120 5.81 24.93 -0.90
CA ILE A 120 4.43 25.44 -0.85
C ILE A 120 3.90 25.51 -2.28
N ARG A 121 2.82 24.79 -2.57
CA ARG A 121 2.14 24.80 -3.86
C ARG A 121 0.77 25.45 -3.72
N GLU A 122 0.43 26.32 -4.66
CA GLU A 122 -0.89 26.96 -4.68
C GLU A 122 -1.88 26.10 -5.44
N PHE A 123 -3.06 25.92 -4.84
CA PHE A 123 -4.16 25.18 -5.42
C PHE A 123 -5.34 26.12 -5.65
N LYS A 124 -5.63 26.39 -6.93
CA LYS A 124 -6.83 27.13 -7.34
C LYS A 124 -7.98 26.14 -7.42
N ASN A 125 -8.93 26.23 -6.49
CA ASN A 125 -10.19 25.52 -6.64
C ASN A 125 -10.89 26.02 -7.92
N LYS A 126 -11.11 25.13 -8.88
CA LYS A 126 -11.97 25.44 -10.02
C LYS A 126 -13.35 25.78 -9.46
N LYS A 127 -13.77 27.04 -9.60
CA LYS A 127 -15.13 27.46 -9.20
C LYS A 127 -16.09 26.58 -9.99
N ASN A 128 -16.90 25.77 -9.30
CA ASN A 128 -18.05 25.14 -9.93
C ASN A 128 -18.97 26.29 -10.36
N SER A 129 -19.01 26.56 -11.66
CA SER A 129 -19.61 27.74 -12.31
C SER A 129 -21.11 27.93 -12.06
N ASN A 130 -21.76 27.02 -11.34
CA ASN A 130 -23.22 27.00 -11.20
C ASN A 130 -23.73 27.60 -9.88
N ARG A 131 -22.86 28.19 -9.04
CA ARG A 131 -23.29 28.91 -7.83
C ARG A 131 -22.92 30.39 -7.93
N SER A 132 -23.93 31.19 -8.30
CA SER A 132 -24.14 32.63 -8.08
C SER A 132 -22.91 33.48 -7.67
N GLU A 133 -22.65 34.50 -8.47
CA GLU A 133 -21.45 35.37 -8.58
C GLU A 133 -21.01 36.15 -7.33
N THR A 134 -21.66 36.04 -6.18
CA THR A 134 -21.34 36.83 -4.98
C THR A 134 -20.43 36.14 -3.97
N LYS A 135 -19.99 34.90 -4.22
CA LYS A 135 -19.07 34.19 -3.30
C LYS A 135 -17.63 34.60 -3.57
N GLN A 136 -17.03 35.34 -2.63
CA GLN A 136 -15.59 35.64 -2.58
C GLN A 136 -14.79 34.38 -2.89
N SER A 137 -13.79 34.47 -3.79
CA SER A 137 -12.90 33.35 -4.01
C SER A 137 -12.04 33.11 -2.77
N LEU A 138 -11.69 31.84 -2.59
CA LEU A 138 -10.83 31.39 -1.51
C LEU A 138 -9.69 30.59 -2.15
N HIS A 139 -8.48 30.84 -1.66
CA HIS A 139 -7.29 30.10 -2.03
C HIS A 139 -7.06 28.89 -1.12
N SER A 140 -6.30 27.94 -1.66
CA SER A 140 -5.79 26.79 -0.93
C SER A 140 -4.32 26.58 -1.24
N PHE A 141 -3.59 26.02 -0.28
CA PHE A 141 -2.17 25.73 -0.35
C PHE A 141 -1.93 24.28 0.03
N ILE A 142 -1.02 23.64 -0.67
CA ILE A 142 -0.49 22.32 -0.33
C ILE A 142 0.94 22.53 0.15
N LEU A 143 1.23 22.12 1.37
CA LEU A 143 2.55 22.22 1.97
C LEU A 143 3.17 20.83 1.98
N SER A 144 4.36 20.68 1.44
CA SER A 144 5.17 19.47 1.66
C SER A 144 6.07 19.69 2.86
N LEU A 145 5.99 18.82 3.85
CA LEU A 145 6.75 18.89 5.11
C LEU A 145 7.90 17.88 5.10
N LYS A 146 8.88 18.06 6.00
CA LYS A 146 10.02 17.12 6.14
C LYS A 146 9.62 15.71 6.57
N SER A 147 8.56 15.57 7.36
CA SER A 147 8.12 14.28 7.88
C SER A 147 6.63 14.27 8.23
N SER A 148 6.06 13.07 8.28
CA SER A 148 4.64 12.86 8.62
C SER A 148 4.35 13.24 10.07
N GLN A 149 5.32 13.03 10.98
CA GLN A 149 5.17 13.42 12.39
C GLN A 149 4.95 14.94 12.55
N VAL A 150 5.60 15.76 11.70
CA VAL A 150 5.38 17.22 11.71
C VAL A 150 3.96 17.54 11.21
N CYS A 151 3.50 16.84 10.17
CA CYS A 151 2.14 16.96 9.65
C CYS A 151 1.09 16.64 10.73
N ASP A 152 1.23 15.47 11.36
CA ASP A 152 0.32 14.99 12.42
C ASP A 152 0.30 15.95 13.60
N TYR A 153 1.47 16.43 14.04
CA TYR A 153 1.57 17.39 15.13
C TYR A 153 0.81 18.69 14.82
N ILE A 154 0.99 19.26 13.61
CA ILE A 154 0.28 20.47 13.19
C ILE A 154 -1.23 20.25 13.15
N ILE A 155 -1.69 19.11 12.60
CA ILE A 155 -3.11 18.76 12.55
C ILE A 155 -3.69 18.64 13.96
N ASP A 156 -2.98 18.00 14.88
CA ASP A 156 -3.43 17.82 16.26
C ASP A 156 -3.46 19.13 17.05
N VAL A 157 -2.47 20.00 16.88
CA VAL A 157 -2.48 21.36 17.44
C VAL A 157 -3.70 22.13 16.91
N LYS A 158 -3.94 22.09 15.59
CA LYS A 158 -5.11 22.75 15.00
C LYS A 158 -6.43 22.15 15.52
N ARG A 159 -6.52 20.84 15.72
CA ARG A 159 -7.73 20.20 16.30
C ARG A 159 -8.03 20.72 17.70
N ARG A 160 -7.00 20.92 18.53
CA ARG A 160 -7.14 21.52 19.87
C ARG A 160 -7.58 22.99 19.82
N ALA A 161 -7.08 23.76 18.85
CA ALA A 161 -7.47 25.15 18.63
C ALA A 161 -8.91 25.34 18.12
N ARG A 162 -9.56 24.27 17.62
CA ARG A 162 -10.94 24.22 17.07
C ARG A 162 -11.15 25.10 15.84
N LYS A 163 -11.30 26.42 16.02
CA LYS A 163 -11.64 27.38 14.97
C LYS A 163 -10.46 28.31 14.72
N LEU A 164 -10.08 28.44 13.45
CA LEU A 164 -9.10 29.39 12.98
C LEU A 164 -9.83 30.36 12.05
N LEU A 165 -10.14 31.55 12.54
CA LEU A 165 -10.76 32.58 11.71
C LEU A 165 -9.68 33.35 10.96
N ALA A 166 -9.98 33.79 9.74
CA ALA A 166 -9.02 34.54 8.93
C ALA A 166 -8.63 35.87 9.61
N GLU A 167 -9.58 36.56 10.23
CA GLU A 167 -9.35 37.80 10.99
C GLU A 167 -8.43 37.62 12.20
N ASP A 168 -8.41 36.42 12.79
CA ASP A 168 -7.56 36.08 13.93
C ASP A 168 -6.11 35.79 13.55
N ILE A 169 -5.86 35.52 12.26
CA ILE A 169 -4.57 35.11 11.71
C ILE A 169 -3.91 36.26 10.97
N PHE A 170 -4.68 36.95 10.12
CA PHE A 170 -4.17 37.93 9.16
C PHE A 170 -4.50 39.34 9.62
N THR A 171 -3.49 40.09 10.06
CA THR A 171 -3.62 41.52 10.36
C THR A 171 -3.49 42.32 9.08
N ILE A 172 -4.56 42.44 8.30
CA ILE A 172 -4.58 43.22 7.07
C ILE A 172 -5.24 44.58 7.31
N SER A 173 -4.64 45.62 6.72
CA SER A 173 -4.98 47.02 6.93
C SER A 173 -6.30 47.46 6.29
N SER A 174 -6.79 46.70 5.30
CA SER A 174 -8.13 46.89 4.72
C SER A 174 -9.12 45.96 5.41
N GLU A 175 -10.34 46.45 5.69
CA GLU A 175 -11.41 45.70 6.35
C GLU A 175 -11.65 44.35 5.66
N ILE A 176 -11.00 43.27 6.13
CA ILE A 176 -11.38 41.90 5.80
C ILE A 176 -12.75 41.72 6.44
N SER A 177 -13.82 42.03 5.69
CA SER A 177 -15.20 41.71 6.06
C SER A 177 -15.47 40.20 6.08
N SER A 178 -14.45 39.39 5.78
CA SER A 178 -14.51 37.94 5.63
C SER A 178 -14.16 37.27 6.95
N SER A 179 -15.16 37.00 7.79
CA SER A 179 -15.08 36.10 8.96
C SER A 179 -14.91 34.62 8.55
N GLY A 180 -14.21 34.37 7.44
CA GLY A 180 -14.00 33.05 6.86
C GLY A 180 -13.11 32.19 7.76
N GLN A 181 -13.45 30.92 7.86
CA GLN A 181 -12.63 29.96 8.59
C GLN A 181 -11.51 29.41 7.69
N VAL A 182 -10.28 29.41 8.21
CA VAL A 182 -9.14 28.70 7.63
C VAL A 182 -9.16 27.26 8.11
N PHE A 183 -9.07 26.32 7.17
CA PHE A 183 -9.03 24.90 7.46
C PHE A 183 -7.65 24.35 7.16
N ILE A 184 -7.17 23.51 8.08
CA ILE A 184 -5.95 22.73 7.92
C ILE A 184 -6.36 21.27 8.02
N ASN A 185 -6.01 20.49 6.99
CA ASN A 185 -6.29 19.07 6.86
C ASN A 185 -5.08 18.36 6.25
N GLU A 186 -5.04 17.05 6.36
CA GLU A 186 -4.13 16.21 5.57
C GLU A 186 -4.47 16.33 4.08
N PHE A 187 -3.45 16.37 3.22
CA PHE A 187 -3.66 16.35 1.77
C PHE A 187 -3.96 14.91 1.32
N LEU A 188 -5.07 14.74 0.59
CA LEU A 188 -5.48 13.43 0.07
C LEU A 188 -5.40 13.44 -1.45
N HIS A 189 -4.76 12.43 -2.01
CA HIS A 189 -4.79 12.19 -3.45
C HIS A 189 -6.21 11.89 -3.93
N SER A 190 -6.42 12.06 -5.25
CA SER A 190 -7.73 11.88 -5.89
C SER A 190 -8.38 10.54 -5.51
N ASP A 191 -7.62 9.45 -5.53
CA ASP A 191 -8.16 8.11 -5.25
C ASP A 191 -8.60 7.96 -3.79
N THR A 192 -7.75 8.35 -2.84
CA THR A 192 -8.08 8.36 -1.41
C THR A 192 -9.24 9.31 -1.09
N TYR A 193 -9.29 10.48 -1.74
CA TYR A 193 -10.37 11.44 -1.58
C TYR A 193 -11.70 10.89 -2.13
N ASN A 194 -11.67 10.24 -3.30
CA ASN A 194 -12.83 9.57 -3.89
C ASN A 194 -13.32 8.43 -2.99
N LEU A 195 -12.39 7.61 -2.47
CA LEU A 195 -12.69 6.57 -1.51
C LEU A 195 -13.32 7.16 -0.24
N LEU A 196 -12.76 8.24 0.33
CA LEU A 196 -13.31 8.92 1.49
C LEU A 196 -14.74 9.37 1.28
N ASN A 197 -15.08 9.91 0.10
CA ASN A 197 -16.45 10.31 -0.21
C ASN A 197 -17.40 9.11 -0.28
N LYS A 198 -16.98 8.01 -0.91
CA LYS A 198 -17.74 6.74 -0.91
C LYS A 198 -17.92 6.20 0.51
N VAL A 199 -16.85 6.20 1.32
CA VAL A 199 -16.86 5.77 2.72
C VAL A 199 -17.82 6.63 3.53
N LYS A 200 -17.80 7.96 3.41
CA LYS A 200 -18.74 8.86 4.11
C LYS A 200 -20.19 8.56 3.74
N ALA A 201 -20.47 8.33 2.46
CA ALA A 201 -21.82 7.98 2.01
C ALA A 201 -22.28 6.64 2.61
N LYS A 202 -21.44 5.60 2.54
CA LYS A 202 -21.74 4.26 3.09
C LYS A 202 -21.82 4.28 4.62
N ALA A 203 -20.91 4.97 5.29
CA ALA A 203 -20.91 5.14 6.74
C ALA A 203 -22.22 5.77 7.22
N LYS A 204 -22.73 6.78 6.49
CA LYS A 204 -24.03 7.40 6.78
C LYS A 204 -25.19 6.40 6.61
N GLU A 205 -25.21 5.63 5.52
CA GLU A 205 -26.21 4.57 5.28
C GLU A 205 -26.22 3.54 6.42
N LEU A 206 -25.03 3.13 6.86
CA LEU A 206 -24.82 2.12 7.90
C LEU A 206 -24.82 2.69 9.34
N LYS A 207 -25.12 3.99 9.49
CA LYS A 207 -25.17 4.71 10.78
C LYS A 207 -23.87 4.64 11.60
N PHE A 208 -22.71 4.68 10.94
CA PHE A 208 -21.45 4.94 11.63
C PHE A 208 -21.39 6.40 12.08
N LYS A 209 -21.07 6.63 13.36
CA LYS A 209 -21.01 7.96 13.96
C LYS A 209 -19.76 8.74 13.53
N PHE A 210 -18.64 8.06 13.29
CA PHE A 210 -17.36 8.71 13.04
C PHE A 210 -16.71 8.22 11.76
N VAL A 211 -16.20 9.17 10.98
CA VAL A 211 -15.35 8.95 9.80
C VAL A 211 -14.24 9.99 9.84
N TRP A 212 -12.99 9.55 9.82
CA TRP A 212 -11.84 10.44 9.80
C TRP A 212 -10.69 9.84 8.98
N VAL A 213 -9.67 10.66 8.72
CA VAL A 213 -8.43 10.23 8.07
C VAL A 213 -7.28 10.44 9.04
N PHE A 214 -6.36 9.49 9.05
CA PHE A 214 -5.13 9.50 9.84
C PHE A 214 -4.08 8.69 9.10
N GLU A 215 -2.89 9.26 8.87
CA GLU A 215 -1.80 8.63 8.10
C GLU A 215 -2.29 8.09 6.74
N VAL A 216 -3.01 8.93 5.98
CA VAL A 216 -3.62 8.63 4.66
C VAL A 216 -4.67 7.50 4.71
N THR A 217 -4.89 6.89 5.88
CA THR A 217 -5.82 5.79 6.09
C THR A 217 -7.17 6.31 6.55
N ILE A 218 -8.24 5.87 5.89
CA ILE A 218 -9.60 6.22 6.28
C ILE A 218 -10.04 5.28 7.39
N TYR A 219 -10.51 5.84 8.50
CA TYR A 219 -11.05 5.09 9.61
C TYR A 219 -12.53 5.40 9.80
N ILE A 220 -13.29 4.37 10.14
CA ILE A 220 -14.68 4.50 10.57
C ILE A 220 -14.87 3.88 11.96
N LYS A 221 -15.84 4.40 12.71
CA LYS A 221 -16.21 3.87 14.04
C LYS A 221 -17.71 4.07 14.26
N LYS A 222 -18.38 3.02 14.75
CA LYS A 222 -19.85 2.99 14.82
C LYS A 222 -20.39 3.89 15.91
N ASP A 223 -19.82 3.80 17.10
CA ASP A 223 -20.14 4.56 18.30
C ASP A 223 -18.85 4.79 19.11
N ASP A 224 -18.95 5.35 20.32
CA ASP A 224 -17.78 5.67 21.15
C ASP A 224 -17.08 4.41 21.73
N ASP A 225 -17.78 3.29 21.80
CA ASP A 225 -17.28 2.04 22.41
C ASP A 225 -16.78 1.02 21.38
N SER A 226 -17.19 1.18 20.11
CA SER A 226 -16.81 0.29 19.01
C SER A 226 -15.32 0.40 18.63
N SER A 227 -14.72 -0.68 18.18
CA SER A 227 -13.38 -0.63 17.59
C SER A 227 -13.35 0.19 16.30
N LYS A 228 -12.23 0.89 16.06
CA LYS A 228 -11.96 1.56 14.78
C LYS A 228 -11.77 0.52 13.67
N ILE A 229 -12.31 0.77 12.49
CA ILE A 229 -12.18 -0.09 11.31
C ILE A 229 -11.44 0.69 10.23
N PRO A 230 -10.25 0.24 9.79
CA PRO A 230 -9.55 0.85 8.66
C PRO A 230 -10.20 0.45 7.34
N ILE A 231 -10.34 1.40 6.41
CA ILE A 231 -10.79 1.19 5.04
C ILE A 231 -9.66 1.61 4.11
N LEU A 232 -8.93 0.63 3.58
CA LEU A 232 -7.78 0.85 2.69
C LEU A 232 -8.22 0.83 1.22
N THR A 233 -9.22 0.02 0.90
CA THR A 233 -9.66 -0.22 -0.47
C THR A 233 -11.19 -0.17 -0.59
N GLU A 234 -11.68 -0.08 -1.83
CA GLU A 234 -13.11 -0.24 -2.13
C GLU A 234 -13.63 -1.65 -1.81
N VAL A 235 -12.75 -2.66 -1.85
CA VAL A 235 -13.10 -4.03 -1.43
C VAL A 235 -13.40 -4.07 0.07
N ASP A 236 -12.62 -3.36 0.90
CA ASP A 236 -12.88 -3.27 2.33
C ASP A 236 -14.18 -2.53 2.63
N LEU A 237 -14.47 -1.47 1.87
CA LEU A 237 -15.75 -0.77 1.95
C LEU A 237 -16.94 -1.70 1.64
N ASN A 238 -16.81 -2.58 0.63
CA ASN A 238 -17.85 -3.52 0.24
C ASN A 238 -18.07 -4.66 1.26
N LYS A 239 -17.09 -4.96 2.11
CA LYS A 239 -17.24 -5.93 3.21
C LYS A 239 -18.12 -5.40 4.35
N LEU A 240 -18.39 -4.08 4.39
CA LEU A 240 -19.29 -3.50 5.38
C LEU A 240 -20.73 -3.91 5.09
N THR A 241 -21.14 -5.03 5.67
CA THR A 241 -22.50 -5.55 5.56
C THR A 241 -23.41 -4.96 6.63
N ILE A 242 -24.66 -4.71 6.27
CA ILE A 242 -25.72 -4.45 7.23
C ILE A 242 -25.95 -5.78 7.96
N LYS A 243 -25.44 -5.92 9.19
CA LYS A 243 -26.04 -6.88 10.11
C LYS A 243 -27.43 -6.33 10.44
N LEU A 244 -28.43 -6.75 9.67
CA LEU A 244 -29.82 -6.54 10.06
C LEU A 244 -29.96 -7.16 11.45
N PRO A 245 -30.52 -6.43 12.43
CA PRO A 245 -30.85 -7.05 13.71
C PRO A 245 -31.71 -8.27 13.42
N SER A 246 -31.29 -9.43 13.93
CA SER A 246 -32.10 -10.65 13.84
C SER A 246 -33.49 -10.32 14.36
N PRO A 247 -34.57 -10.60 13.61
CA PRO A 247 -35.95 -10.31 14.05
C PRO A 247 -36.40 -11.18 15.24
N TYR A 248 -35.48 -11.86 15.92
CA TYR A 248 -35.74 -12.82 17.00
C TYR A 248 -34.89 -12.55 18.25
N CYS A 249 -34.83 -11.29 18.70
CA CYS A 249 -34.41 -10.93 20.06
C CYS A 249 -35.41 -9.95 20.67
#